data_AF-A0A7X8HS53-F1
#
_entry.id   AF-A0A7X8HS53-F1
#
_cell.length_a   1.000
_cell.length_b   1.000
_cell.length_c   1.000
_cell.angle_alpha   90.00
_cell.angle_beta   90.00
_cell.angle_gamma   90.00
#
_symmetry.space_group_name_H-M   'P 1'
#
loop_
_entity.id
_entity.type
_entity.pdbx_description
1 polymer ?
#
loop_
_entity_poly.entity_id
_entity_poly.type
_entity_poly.pdbx_seq_one_letter_code
_entity_poly.pdbx_strand_id
1 'polypeptide(L)' 'GDLEIDFVCERGGEKLYVQVTYLLHDKKTIEREFGNMLKINDNYPKIVVSMDEFSGNTYEGIEYMHLRKFLTTW' A
#
# COMPACT_ATOMS: atom_id res chain seq x y z
N GLY A 1 10.36 -15.44 6.25
CA GLY A 1 10.34 -15.20 4.80
C GLY A 1 9.54 -13.94 4.65
N ASP A 2 10.22 -12.81 4.47
CA ASP A 2 9.73 -11.55 5.07
C ASP A 2 9.20 -10.56 4.03
N LEU A 3 8.96 -11.03 2.81
CA LEU A 3 8.47 -10.24 1.67
C LEU A 3 7.11 -10.79 1.26
N GLU A 4 6.07 -10.36 1.97
CA GLU A 4 4.68 -10.64 1.64
C GLU A 4 4.01 -9.38 1.12
N ILE A 5 3.13 -9.56 0.15
CA ILE A 5 2.20 -8.55 -0.35
C ILE A 5 0.81 -9.15 -0.18
N ASP A 6 -0.07 -8.46 0.53
CA ASP A 6 -1.37 -9.03 0.92
C ASP A 6 -2.25 -9.34 -0.30
N PHE A 7 -2.28 -8.43 -1.29
CA PHE A 7 -3.06 -8.62 -2.51
C PHE A 7 -2.34 -8.15 -3.76
N VAL A 8 -2.47 -8.97 -4.81
CA VAL A 8 -2.11 -8.62 -6.18
C VAL A 8 -3.38 -8.70 -7.03
N CYS A 9 -3.82 -7.56 -7.53
CA CYS A 9 -5.02 -7.43 -8.34
C CYS A 9 -4.64 -7.33 -9.82
N GLU A 10 -5.34 -8.06 -10.70
CA GLU A 10 -5.12 -7.99 -12.15
C GLU A 10 -6.46 -7.81 -12.88
N ARG A 11 -6.51 -6.85 -13.81
CA ARG A 11 -7.70 -6.61 -14.66
C ARG A 11 -7.29 -6.04 -16.01
N GLY A 12 -7.60 -6.76 -17.09
CA GLY A 12 -7.38 -6.24 -18.45
C GLY A 12 -5.92 -5.95 -18.80
N GLY A 13 -4.97 -6.67 -18.20
CA GLY A 13 -3.53 -6.45 -18.39
C GLY A 13 -2.93 -5.39 -17.44
N GLU A 14 -3.75 -4.69 -16.67
CA GLU A 14 -3.31 -3.81 -15.59
C GLU A 14 -3.14 -4.60 -14.29
N LYS A 15 -2.16 -4.20 -13.49
CA LYS A 15 -1.85 -4.77 -12.18
C LYS A 15 -1.89 -3.69 -11.11
N LEU A 16 -2.36 -4.05 -9.92
CA LEU A 16 -2.35 -3.21 -8.73
C LEU A 16 -1.90 -4.04 -7.53
N TYR A 17 -0.93 -3.51 -6.78
CA TYR A 17 -0.51 -4.09 -5.51
C TYR A 17 -1.18 -3.36 -4.36
N VAL A 18 -1.72 -4.11 -3.40
CA VAL A 18 -2.37 -3.56 -2.20
C VAL A 18 -1.78 -4.21 -0.96
N GLN A 19 -1.30 -3.37 -0.06
CA GLN A 19 -0.88 -3.74 1.29
C GLN A 19 -1.85 -3.15 2.30
N VAL A 20 -2.19 -3.88 3.37
CA VAL A 20 -3.19 -3.48 4.36
C VAL A 20 -2.59 -3.48 5.76
N THR A 21 -2.82 -2.40 6.51
CA THR A 21 -2.34 -2.32 7.90
C THR A 21 -3.29 -1.54 8.79
N TYR A 22 -3.45 -1.96 10.05
CA TYR A 22 -4.36 -1.28 10.98
C TYR A 22 -3.83 0.10 11.38
N LEU A 23 -2.55 0.20 11.78
CA LEU A 23 -1.91 1.44 12.24
C LEU A 23 -0.47 1.54 11.71
N LEU A 24 -0.12 2.67 11.10
CA LEU A 24 1.21 3.14 10.72
C LEU A 24 1.87 3.96 11.85
N HIS A 25 1.79 3.47 13.08
CA HIS A 25 2.16 4.24 14.27
C HIS A 25 3.67 4.25 14.56
N ASP A 26 4.43 3.26 14.10
CA ASP A 26 5.87 3.20 14.29
C ASP A 26 6.65 3.14 12.97
N LYS A 27 7.89 3.66 13.00
CA LYS A 27 8.78 3.67 11.83
C LYS A 27 9.04 2.26 11.30
N LYS A 28 9.08 1.26 12.17
CA LYS A 28 9.33 -0.13 11.80
C LYS A 28 8.20 -0.70 10.95
N THR A 29 6.95 -0.41 11.29
CA THR A 29 5.76 -0.83 10.53
C THR A 29 5.74 -0.10 9.20
N ILE A 30 5.99 1.21 9.18
CA ILE A 30 6.12 1.96 7.92
C ILE A 30 7.21 1.35 7.03
N GLU A 31 8.41 1.16 7.54
CA GLU A 31 9.53 0.57 6.79
C GLU A 31 9.21 -0.84 6.29
N ARG A 32 8.45 -1.64 7.05
CA ARG A 32 8.04 -2.99 6.63
C ARG A 32 7.00 -2.95 5.52
N GLU A 33 5.88 -2.25 5.74
CA GLU A 33 4.76 -2.22 4.78
C GLU A 33 5.18 -1.54 3.47
N PHE A 34 5.86 -0.39 3.55
CA PHE A 34 6.32 0.33 2.36
C PHE A 34 7.58 -0.30 1.76
N GLY A 35 8.51 -0.80 2.58
CA GLY A 35 9.76 -1.40 2.09
C GLY A 35 9.56 -2.70 1.32
N ASN A 36 8.50 -3.46 1.61
CA ASN A 36 8.12 -4.61 0.78
C ASN A 36 7.63 -4.18 -0.60
N MET A 37 6.81 -3.13 -0.65
CA MET A 37 6.29 -2.57 -1.90
C MET A 37 7.40 -1.94 -2.77
N LEU A 38 8.40 -1.29 -2.15
CA LEU A 38 9.54 -0.67 -2.85
C LEU A 38 10.49 -1.68 -3.50
N LYS A 39 10.50 -2.94 -3.03
CA LYS A 39 11.30 -4.01 -3.64
C LYS A 39 10.69 -4.54 -4.95
N ILE A 40 9.43 -4.22 -5.21
CA ILE A 40 8.76 -4.58 -6.46
C ILE A 40 9.23 -3.59 -7.54
N ASN A 41 10.23 -4.00 -8.31
CA ASN A 41 10.77 -3.25 -9.44
C ASN A 41 9.91 -3.40 -10.70
N ASP A 42 8.64 -3.05 -10.57
CA ASP A 42 7.76 -2.75 -11.70
C ASP A 42 7.12 -1.37 -11.53
N ASN A 43 6.61 -0.82 -12.62
CA ASN A 43 6.01 0.52 -12.63
C ASN A 43 4.49 0.48 -12.43
N TYR A 44 3.94 -0.65 -11.97
CA TYR A 44 2.51 -0.76 -11.69
C TYR A 44 2.15 -0.04 -10.39
N PRO A 45 0.91 0.49 -10.28
CA PRO A 45 0.44 1.19 -9.10
C PRO A 45 0.50 0.33 -7.84
N LYS A 46 0.79 0.99 -6.72
CA LYS A 46 1.02 0.42 -5.40
C LYS A 46 0.27 1.26 -4.38
N ILE A 47 -0.57 0.62 -3.57
CA ILE A 47 -1.40 1.30 -2.56
C ILE A 47 -1.20 0.64 -1.19
N VAL A 48 -1.05 1.44 -0.14
CA VAL A 48 -1.15 1.02 1.25
C VAL A 48 -2.50 1.51 1.82
N VAL A 49 -3.31 0.57 2.30
CA VAL A 49 -4.62 0.85 2.90
C VAL A 49 -4.51 0.77 4.42
N SER A 50 -4.95 1.81 5.13
CA SER A 50 -4.91 1.83 6.60
C SER A 50 -6.03 2.64 7.25
N MET A 51 -6.22 2.48 8.56
CA MET A 51 -7.15 3.29 9.36
C MET A 51 -6.54 4.59 9.90
N ASP A 52 -5.24 4.82 9.70
CA ASP A 52 -4.61 6.06 10.14
C ASP A 52 -4.97 7.26 9.26
N GLU A 53 -4.98 8.44 9.86
CA GLU A 53 -5.04 9.70 9.11
C GLU A 53 -3.60 10.14 8.81
N PHE A 54 -3.07 9.71 7.65
CA PHE A 54 -1.76 10.18 7.19
C PHE A 54 -1.90 11.57 6.55
N SER A 55 -1.00 12.50 6.89
CA SER A 55 -1.04 13.90 6.43
C SER A 55 -0.47 14.11 5.01
N GLY A 56 -0.09 13.04 4.31
CA GLY A 56 0.39 13.04 2.93
C GLY A 56 -0.42 12.11 2.02
N ASN A 57 -0.23 12.23 0.70
CA ASN A 57 -0.93 11.38 -0.28
C ASN A 57 -0.07 10.19 -0.73
N THR A 58 1.26 10.28 -0.61
CA THR A 58 2.20 9.26 -1.09
C THR A 58 3.43 9.13 -0.19
N TYR A 59 4.04 7.95 -0.23
CA TYR A 59 5.36 7.65 0.35
C TYR A 59 6.20 7.00 -0.74
N GLU A 60 7.28 7.66 -1.19
CA GLU A 60 8.16 7.16 -2.27
C GLU A 60 7.39 6.70 -3.54
N GLY A 61 6.29 7.38 -3.89
CA GLY A 61 5.44 7.06 -5.04
C GLY A 61 4.38 5.98 -4.79
N ILE A 62 4.37 5.35 -3.62
CA ILE A 62 3.30 4.45 -3.16
C ILE A 62 2.16 5.31 -2.61
N GLU A 63 0.95 5.08 -3.11
CA GLU A 63 -0.24 5.81 -2.67
C GLU A 63 -0.67 5.34 -1.28
N TYR A 64 -1.04 6.29 -0.44
CA TYR A 64 -1.67 6.03 0.84
C TYR A 64 -3.19 6.25 0.74
N MET A 65 -3.97 5.28 1.21
CA MET A 65 -5.43 5.38 1.19
C MET A 65 -6.05 4.98 2.52
N HIS A 66 -6.84 5.88 3.10
CA HIS A 66 -7.63 5.52 4.28
C HIS A 66 -8.68 4.45 3.93
N LEU A 67 -8.88 3.47 4.81
CA LEU A 67 -9.77 2.31 4.59
C LEU A 67 -11.18 2.73 4.18
N ARG A 68 -11.75 3.77 4.81
CA ARG A 68 -13.08 4.27 4.44
C ARG A 68 -13.12 4.75 2.99
N LYS A 69 -12.07 5.43 2.53
CA LYS A 69 -11.97 5.88 1.14
C LYS A 69 -11.84 4.68 0.21
N PHE A 70 -10.99 3.71 0.54
CA PHE A 70 -10.84 2.47 -0.22
C PHE A 70 -12.17 1.73 -0.42
N LEU A 71 -13.01 1.63 0.61
CA LEU A 71 -14.31 0.94 0.52
C LEU A 71 -15.41 1.73 -0.21
N THR A 72 -15.19 3.01 -0.54
CA THR A 72 -16.23 3.89 -1.10
C THR A 72 -15.87 4.49 -2.47
N THR A 73 -14.64 4.31 -2.95
CA THR A 73 -14.12 5.02 -4.14
C THR A 73 -13.99 4.13 -5.39
N TRP A 74 -14.40 2.86 -5.32
CA TRP A 74 -14.20 1.87 -6.40
C TRP A 74 -15.50 1.22 -6.87
#